data_AF-A0A8T3D319-F1
#
_entry.id   AF-A0A8T3D319-F1
#
_cell.length_a   1.000
_cell.length_b   1.000
_cell.length_c   1.000
_cell.angle_alpha   90.00
_cell.angle_beta   90.00
_cell.angle_gamma   90.00
#
_symmetry.space_group_name_H-M   'P 1'
#
loop_
_entity.id
_entity.type
_entity.pdbx_description
1 polymer ?
#
loop_
_entity_poly.entity_id
_entity_poly.type
_entity_poly.pdbx_seq_one_letter_code
_entity_poly.pdbx_strand_id
1 'polypeptide(L)'
;MGIMDLPNGQSNVTTFAATASEKSSSSESLSDKASSELKKSFDAVVFDVLKVTPEEYAGQITLMDAPVFKAIQPEELSSCGWNKKEKHSSAPNAVAFTRRFNQVSFWVVREILHAQTLKIRAEVLSLYIRTAKKLCDMNNLHAVMAVVSGLQSAPIFRLTKTWALLSRKDKAAFEKLEYLMSKEDNYKRLRDYIRSQSMTSCIPYLAAKHQRDMC
;
A
#
# COMPACT_ATOMS: atom_id res chain seq x y z
N MET A 1 -47.91 -42.23 6.66
CA MET A 1 -47.13 -43.40 7.08
C MET A 1 -45.84 -42.89 7.71
N GLY A 2 -45.68 -43.08 9.03
CA GLY A 2 -44.39 -42.92 9.75
C GLY A 2 -44.08 -41.55 10.36
N ILE A 3 -44.68 -41.26 11.51
CA ILE A 3 -44.12 -40.38 12.57
C ILE A 3 -43.11 -41.24 13.35
N MET A 4 -41.92 -40.72 13.68
CA MET A 4 -41.11 -41.27 14.77
C MET A 4 -40.50 -40.14 15.60
N ASP A 5 -41.05 -40.01 16.80
CA ASP A 5 -40.47 -39.38 17.97
C ASP A 5 -39.38 -40.25 18.61
N LEU A 6 -38.52 -39.55 19.37
CA LEU A 6 -37.49 -39.91 20.37
C LEU A 6 -37.50 -41.30 21.04
N PRO A 7 -36.38 -41.65 21.71
CA PRO A 7 -36.51 -41.65 23.18
C PRO A 7 -35.31 -41.06 23.96
N ASN A 8 -35.70 -40.59 25.15
CA ASN A 8 -34.94 -40.11 26.29
C ASN A 8 -34.32 -41.28 27.09
N GLY A 9 -33.22 -41.07 27.83
CA GLY A 9 -32.64 -42.09 28.71
C GLY A 9 -31.55 -41.57 29.67
N GLN A 10 -31.88 -41.51 30.96
CA GLN A 10 -31.03 -41.09 32.08
C GLN A 10 -30.20 -42.24 32.71
N SER A 11 -29.12 -41.83 33.40
CA SER A 11 -28.59 -42.27 34.71
C SER A 11 -27.92 -43.64 34.94
N ASN A 12 -26.65 -43.61 35.38
CA ASN A 12 -26.09 -44.06 36.69
C ASN A 12 -24.59 -44.46 36.55
N VAL A 13 -23.65 -43.67 37.10
CA VAL A 13 -23.02 -43.73 38.44
C VAL A 13 -22.34 -45.07 38.75
N THR A 14 -21.01 -45.02 38.95
CA THR A 14 -20.33 -45.80 40.01
C THR A 14 -19.16 -45.00 40.57
N THR A 15 -19.15 -44.90 41.90
CA THR A 15 -18.28 -44.10 42.77
C THR A 15 -17.26 -45.01 43.46
N PHE A 16 -16.04 -44.52 43.70
CA PHE A 16 -15.23 -44.77 44.91
C PHE A 16 -14.40 -43.48 45.12
N ALA A 17 -14.68 -42.56 46.07
CA ALA A 17 -14.57 -42.59 47.54
C ALA A 17 -13.19 -43.09 48.01
N ALA A 18 -12.41 -42.48 48.91
CA ALA A 18 -12.54 -41.32 49.82
C ALA A 18 -11.10 -40.99 50.32
N THR A 19 -10.73 -39.83 50.87
CA THR A 19 -11.05 -39.38 52.25
C THR A 19 -10.33 -38.04 52.52
N ALA A 20 -10.96 -37.23 53.38
CA ALA A 20 -10.57 -35.89 53.79
C ALA A 20 -9.63 -35.85 55.00
N SER A 21 -8.96 -34.72 55.27
CA SER A 21 -9.06 -34.00 56.55
C SER A 21 -8.36 -32.63 56.52
N GLU A 22 -8.85 -31.76 57.39
CA GLU A 22 -8.79 -30.30 57.42
C GLU A 22 -7.67 -29.70 58.29
N LYS A 23 -7.38 -28.41 58.08
CA LYS A 23 -7.11 -27.34 59.09
C LYS A 23 -6.74 -26.07 58.28
N SER A 24 -7.54 -25.00 58.21
CA SER A 24 -8.01 -24.03 59.22
C SER A 24 -7.34 -22.66 59.01
N SER A 25 -8.18 -21.62 58.97
CA SER A 25 -7.94 -20.22 59.39
C SER A 25 -7.31 -19.19 58.44
N SER A 26 -8.21 -18.34 57.90
CA SER A 26 -8.20 -16.87 57.86
C SER A 26 -7.15 -16.05 57.09
N SER A 27 -7.68 -15.38 56.06
CA SER A 27 -7.47 -13.97 55.63
C SER A 27 -6.06 -13.37 55.64
N GLU A 28 -5.60 -12.90 54.48
CA GLU A 28 -5.32 -11.46 54.28
C GLU A 28 -5.13 -11.11 52.79
N SER A 29 -5.78 -10.03 52.39
CA SER A 29 -5.82 -9.47 51.03
C SER A 29 -4.64 -8.54 50.78
N LEU A 30 -3.69 -8.88 49.91
CA LEU A 30 -2.74 -7.89 49.36
C LEU A 30 -2.17 -8.38 48.01
N SER A 31 -2.60 -7.76 46.91
CA SER A 31 -1.72 -7.18 45.86
C SER A 31 -2.38 -7.12 44.46
N ASP A 32 -3.45 -6.33 44.33
CA ASP A 32 -3.87 -5.71 43.06
C ASP A 32 -2.81 -4.74 42.46
N LYS A 33 -1.58 -4.74 42.98
CA LYS A 33 -0.46 -3.90 42.57
C LYS A 33 0.43 -4.53 41.50
N ALA A 34 0.32 -5.83 41.22
CA ALA A 34 1.15 -6.50 40.22
C ALA A 34 0.59 -6.36 38.78
N SER A 35 -0.67 -5.97 38.63
CA SER A 35 -1.36 -5.85 37.34
C SER A 35 -1.36 -4.43 36.76
N SER A 36 -0.87 -3.43 37.50
CA SER A 36 -0.85 -2.02 37.08
C SER A 36 0.46 -1.54 36.46
N GLU A 37 1.58 -2.27 36.58
CA GLU A 37 2.90 -1.78 36.15
C GLU A 37 3.34 -2.19 34.73
N LEU A 38 2.51 -2.91 33.96
CA LEU A 38 2.86 -3.23 32.56
C LEU A 38 1.80 -2.86 31.52
N LYS A 39 1.00 -1.83 31.78
CA LYS A 39 0.35 -1.07 30.70
C LYS A 39 1.20 0.15 30.38
N LYS A 40 2.42 -0.06 29.87
CA LYS A 40 3.04 0.96 29.02
C LYS A 40 2.09 1.13 27.84
N SER A 41 1.24 2.15 27.92
CA SER A 41 0.56 2.70 26.75
C SER A 41 1.67 3.01 25.77
N PHE A 42 1.85 2.14 24.77
CA PHE A 42 2.62 2.50 23.60
C PHE A 42 1.84 3.65 22.98
N ASP A 43 2.28 4.88 23.28
CA ASP A 43 1.81 6.05 22.56
C ASP A 43 2.10 5.72 21.09
N ALA A 44 1.03 5.51 20.32
CA ALA A 44 1.18 5.12 18.94
C ALA A 44 1.98 6.24 18.28
N VAL A 45 3.19 5.95 17.82
CA VAL A 45 4.01 6.94 17.12
C VAL A 45 3.21 7.37 15.90
N VAL A 46 2.54 8.53 15.98
CA VAL A 46 1.79 9.09 14.88
C VAL A 46 2.81 9.62 13.89
N PHE A 47 3.04 8.86 12.82
CA PHE A 47 3.89 9.28 11.73
C PHE A 47 3.21 10.43 10.98
N ASP A 48 3.85 11.61 11.00
CA ASP A 48 3.39 12.77 10.27
C ASP A 48 4.03 12.81 8.88
N VAL A 49 3.22 12.53 7.85
CA VAL A 49 3.66 12.50 6.45
C VAL A 49 4.25 13.83 5.98
N LEU A 50 3.89 14.96 6.59
CA LEU A 50 4.38 16.27 6.19
C LEU A 50 5.79 16.58 6.72
N LYS A 51 6.31 15.77 7.65
CA LYS A 51 7.68 15.94 8.19
C LYS A 51 8.77 15.33 7.32
N VAL A 52 8.40 14.51 6.33
CA VAL A 52 9.34 13.91 5.38
C VAL A 52 9.30 14.71 4.08
N THR A 53 10.48 15.03 3.55
CA THR A 53 10.59 15.84 2.34
C THR A 53 10.18 15.07 1.09
N PRO A 54 9.75 15.76 0.02
CA PRO A 54 9.47 15.11 -1.26
C PRO A 54 10.67 14.31 -1.83
N GLU A 55 11.89 14.79 -1.58
CA GLU A 55 13.14 14.16 -2.02
C GLU A 55 13.37 12.83 -1.28
N GLU A 56 13.20 12.82 0.04
CA GLU A 56 13.35 11.61 0.84
C GLU A 56 12.31 10.56 0.46
N TYR A 57 11.06 10.96 0.25
CA TYR A 57 10.05 10.03 -0.27
C TYR A 57 10.42 9.46 -1.63
N ALA A 58 10.83 10.30 -2.58
CA ALA A 58 11.22 9.85 -3.90
C ALA A 58 12.43 8.90 -3.84
N GLY A 59 13.41 9.21 -2.98
CA GLY A 59 14.58 8.39 -2.70
C GLY A 59 14.20 7.01 -2.17
N GLN A 60 13.39 6.95 -1.12
CA GLN A 60 12.97 5.69 -0.50
C GLN A 60 12.09 4.84 -1.43
N ILE A 61 11.14 5.45 -2.14
CA ILE A 61 10.33 4.73 -3.13
C ILE A 61 11.23 4.11 -4.20
N THR A 62 12.19 4.88 -4.73
CA THR A 62 13.14 4.39 -5.73
C THR A 62 14.04 3.28 -5.20
N LEU A 63 14.50 3.39 -3.95
CA LEU A 63 15.30 2.37 -3.29
C LEU A 63 14.53 1.05 -3.12
N MET A 64 13.22 1.12 -2.88
CA MET A 64 12.34 -0.05 -2.78
C MET A 64 11.98 -0.65 -4.14
N ASP A 65 11.79 0.18 -5.17
CA ASP A 65 11.37 -0.28 -6.50
C ASP A 65 12.52 -0.88 -7.31
N ALA A 66 13.73 -0.31 -7.19
CA ALA A 66 14.91 -0.73 -7.94
C ALA A 66 15.25 -2.24 -7.81
N PRO A 67 15.32 -2.85 -6.61
CA PRO A 67 15.63 -4.27 -6.50
C PRO A 67 14.54 -5.16 -7.10
N VAL A 68 13.27 -4.77 -6.99
CA VAL A 68 12.14 -5.54 -7.56
C VAL A 68 12.19 -5.49 -9.08
N PHE A 69 12.46 -4.31 -9.66
CA PHE A 69 12.64 -4.16 -11.10
C PHE A 69 13.82 -4.98 -11.63
N LYS A 70 14.97 -4.92 -10.95
CA LYS A 70 16.19 -5.67 -11.32
C LYS A 70 16.02 -7.19 -11.22
N ALA A 71 15.08 -7.67 -10.42
CA ALA A 71 14.82 -9.10 -10.25
C ALA A 71 14.00 -9.70 -11.39
N ILE A 72 13.31 -8.88 -12.20
CA ILE A 72 12.47 -9.35 -13.32
C ILE A 72 13.34 -10.05 -14.36
N GLN A 73 13.04 -11.33 -14.61
CA GLN A 73 13.72 -12.10 -15.65
C GLN A 73 13.06 -11.89 -17.02
N PRO A 74 13.82 -11.92 -18.13
CA PRO A 74 13.27 -11.79 -19.49
C PRO A 74 12.14 -12.78 -19.80
N GLU A 75 12.22 -14.01 -19.28
CA GLU A 75 11.24 -15.09 -19.49
C GLU A 75 9.89 -14.76 -18.85
N GLU A 76 9.89 -13.99 -17.76
CA GLU A 76 8.68 -13.50 -17.13
C GLU A 76 7.93 -12.51 -18.04
N LEU A 77 8.66 -11.78 -18.89
CA LEU A 77 8.13 -10.78 -19.82
C LEU A 77 7.75 -11.38 -21.18
N SER A 78 8.43 -12.42 -21.67
CA SER A 78 8.10 -13.06 -22.94
C SER A 78 6.95 -14.05 -22.83
N SER A 79 6.72 -14.65 -21.66
CA SER A 79 5.67 -15.67 -21.45
C SER A 79 4.25 -15.12 -21.39
N CYS A 80 4.09 -13.79 -21.31
CA CYS A 80 2.83 -13.13 -21.03
C CYS A 80 2.13 -13.69 -19.76
N GLY A 81 2.92 -14.23 -18.81
CA GLY A 81 2.47 -15.00 -17.65
C GLY A 81 1.74 -14.19 -16.58
N TRP A 82 2.02 -12.88 -16.49
CA TRP A 82 1.47 -11.99 -15.46
C TRP A 82 -0.05 -11.83 -15.51
N ASN A 83 -0.68 -12.11 -16.65
CA ASN A 83 -2.14 -12.06 -16.83
C ASN A 83 -2.83 -13.43 -16.68
N LYS A 84 -2.07 -14.50 -16.41
CA LYS A 84 -2.60 -15.87 -16.29
C LYS A 84 -2.91 -16.22 -14.83
N LYS A 85 -3.68 -17.29 -14.61
CA LYS A 85 -4.00 -17.80 -13.27
C LYS A 85 -2.73 -18.12 -12.46
N GLU A 86 -1.74 -18.72 -13.13
CA GLU A 86 -0.45 -19.11 -12.56
C GLU A 86 0.60 -17.98 -12.58
N LYS A 87 0.19 -16.72 -12.59
CA LYS A 87 1.09 -15.54 -12.66
C LYS A 87 2.13 -15.50 -11.53
N HIS A 88 1.78 -16.03 -10.36
CA HIS A 88 2.68 -16.05 -9.21
C HIS A 88 3.84 -17.06 -9.38
N SER A 89 3.68 -18.05 -10.24
CA SER A 89 4.72 -19.03 -10.58
C SER A 89 5.46 -18.65 -11.86
N SER A 90 4.73 -18.12 -12.86
CA SER A 90 5.27 -17.82 -14.19
C SER A 90 5.90 -16.44 -14.34
N ALA A 91 5.49 -15.46 -13.54
CA ALA A 91 6.01 -14.09 -13.58
C ALA A 91 6.04 -13.44 -12.18
N PRO A 92 6.67 -14.10 -11.17
CA PRO A 92 6.63 -13.65 -9.78
C PRO A 92 7.13 -12.22 -9.57
N ASN A 93 8.22 -11.82 -10.24
CA ASN A 93 8.83 -10.50 -10.09
C ASN A 93 8.04 -9.43 -10.84
N ALA A 94 7.51 -9.74 -12.02
CA ALA A 94 6.61 -8.82 -12.74
C ALA A 94 5.33 -8.54 -11.93
N VAL A 95 4.77 -9.57 -11.27
CA VAL A 95 3.64 -9.43 -10.36
C VAL A 95 4.02 -8.63 -9.11
N ALA A 96 5.21 -8.87 -8.53
CA ALA A 96 5.71 -8.09 -7.40
C ALA A 96 5.89 -6.61 -7.77
N PHE A 97 6.37 -6.30 -8.97
CA PHE A 97 6.53 -4.94 -9.47
C PHE A 97 5.17 -4.25 -9.69
N THR A 98 4.18 -4.98 -10.20
CA THR A 98 2.79 -4.49 -10.26
C THR A 98 2.21 -4.26 -8.86
N ARG A 99 2.55 -5.10 -7.88
CA ARG A 99 2.14 -4.90 -6.48
C ARG A 99 2.76 -3.63 -5.90
N ARG A 100 4.03 -3.34 -6.18
CA ARG A 100 4.70 -2.08 -5.79
C ARG A 100 3.96 -0.86 -6.33
N PHE A 101 3.60 -0.86 -7.60
CA PHE A 101 2.77 0.20 -8.22
C PHE A 101 1.49 0.46 -7.43
N ASN A 102 0.72 -0.61 -7.16
CA ASN A 102 -0.56 -0.52 -6.48
C ASN A 102 -0.39 -0.04 -5.03
N GLN A 103 0.64 -0.52 -4.32
CA GLN A 103 0.96 -0.06 -2.97
C GLN A 103 1.21 1.44 -2.92
N VAL A 104 2.05 1.97 -3.82
CA VAL A 104 2.34 3.42 -3.87
C VAL A 104 1.08 4.21 -4.21
N SER A 105 0.32 3.77 -5.21
CA SER A 105 -0.92 4.43 -5.65
C SER A 105 -1.95 4.51 -4.51
N PHE A 106 -2.21 3.38 -3.83
CA PHE A 106 -3.16 3.32 -2.72
C PHE A 106 -2.67 4.06 -1.49
N TRP A 107 -1.37 4.05 -1.20
CA TRP A 107 -0.79 4.80 -0.10
C TRP A 107 -1.02 6.30 -0.29
N VAL A 108 -0.74 6.87 -1.47
CA VAL A 108 -1.02 8.28 -1.78
C VAL A 108 -2.50 8.62 -1.57
N VAL A 109 -3.41 7.78 -2.10
CA VAL A 109 -4.86 7.97 -1.94
C VAL A 109 -5.24 7.95 -0.46
N ARG A 110 -4.72 6.98 0.29
CA ARG A 110 -4.99 6.81 1.73
C ARG A 110 -4.56 8.06 2.50
N GLU A 111 -3.32 8.50 2.37
CA GLU A 111 -2.79 9.62 3.16
C GLU A 111 -3.55 10.93 2.87
N ILE A 112 -3.94 11.18 1.63
CA ILE A 112 -4.77 12.34 1.29
C ILE A 112 -6.16 12.23 1.94
N LEU A 113 -6.81 11.06 1.88
CA LEU A 113 -8.17 10.90 2.43
C LEU A 113 -8.21 10.90 3.96
N HIS A 114 -7.13 10.49 4.64
CA HIS A 114 -7.05 10.45 6.10
C HIS A 114 -6.55 11.77 6.72
N ALA A 115 -6.22 12.78 5.91
CA ALA A 115 -5.84 14.09 6.42
C ALA A 115 -6.99 14.77 7.18
N GLN A 116 -6.70 15.22 8.41
CA GLN A 116 -7.70 15.65 9.40
C GLN A 116 -8.47 16.91 9.03
N THR A 117 -7.85 17.81 8.25
CA THR A 117 -8.47 19.07 7.85
C THR A 117 -8.30 19.30 6.36
N LEU A 118 -9.16 20.15 5.77
CA LEU A 118 -9.04 20.55 4.36
C LEU A 118 -7.67 21.16 4.04
N LYS A 119 -7.12 21.98 4.95
CA LYS A 119 -5.81 22.63 4.77
C LYS A 119 -4.68 21.60 4.76
N ILE A 120 -4.64 20.72 5.77
CA ILE A 120 -3.64 19.63 5.84
C ILE A 120 -3.76 18.73 4.61
N ARG A 121 -4.98 18.40 4.19
CA ARG A 121 -5.20 17.58 3.00
C ARG A 121 -4.63 18.21 1.72
N ALA A 122 -4.77 19.53 1.56
CA ALA A 122 -4.17 20.24 0.44
C ALA A 122 -2.63 20.22 0.50
N GLU A 123 -2.04 20.36 1.70
CA GLU A 123 -0.59 20.26 1.90
C GLU A 123 -0.06 18.85 1.57
N VAL A 124 -0.77 17.80 1.98
CA VAL A 124 -0.45 16.40 1.66
C VAL A 124 -0.56 16.14 0.14
N LEU A 125 -1.59 16.68 -0.51
CA LEU A 125 -1.74 16.59 -1.97
C LEU A 125 -0.56 17.30 -2.69
N SER A 126 -0.22 18.53 -2.28
CA SER A 126 0.96 19.26 -2.78
C SER A 126 2.27 18.53 -2.51
N LEU A 127 2.41 17.86 -1.37
CA LEU A 127 3.58 17.01 -1.07
C LEU A 127 3.73 15.92 -2.13
N TYR A 128 2.67 15.14 -2.43
CA TYR A 128 2.76 14.06 -3.40
C TYR A 128 2.96 14.51 -4.85
N ILE A 129 2.43 15.68 -5.25
CA ILE A 129 2.78 16.28 -6.54
C ILE A 129 4.28 16.56 -6.62
N ARG A 130 4.85 17.15 -5.56
CA ARG A 130 6.30 17.44 -5.50
C ARG A 130 7.12 16.16 -5.45
N THR A 131 6.66 15.11 -4.76
CA THR A 131 7.30 13.79 -4.74
C THR A 131 7.31 13.18 -6.14
N ALA A 132 6.19 13.23 -6.87
CA ALA A 132 6.13 12.76 -8.26
C ALA A 132 7.10 13.52 -9.17
N LYS A 133 7.26 14.84 -8.98
CA LYS A 133 8.29 15.60 -9.70
C LYS A 133 9.69 15.07 -9.36
N LYS A 134 10.01 14.81 -8.10
CA LYS A 134 11.32 14.27 -7.70
C LYS A 134 11.56 12.87 -8.24
N LEU A 135 10.55 12.00 -8.25
CA LEU A 135 10.61 10.69 -8.92
C LEU A 135 10.90 10.82 -10.42
N CYS A 136 10.33 11.85 -11.07
CA CYS A 136 10.61 12.14 -12.48
C CYS A 136 12.06 12.63 -12.67
N ASP A 137 12.55 13.50 -11.78
CA ASP A 137 13.96 13.97 -11.79
C ASP A 137 14.93 12.78 -11.61
N MET A 138 14.53 11.73 -10.87
CA MET A 138 15.28 10.48 -10.66
C MET A 138 15.07 9.42 -11.75
N ASN A 139 14.31 9.70 -12.82
CA ASN A 139 13.93 8.74 -13.86
C ASN A 139 13.23 7.46 -13.32
N ASN A 140 12.54 7.53 -12.18
CA ASN A 140 11.67 6.44 -11.71
C ASN A 140 10.24 6.61 -12.23
N LEU A 141 10.06 6.35 -13.53
CA LEU A 141 8.80 6.56 -14.23
C LEU A 141 7.69 5.59 -13.79
N HIS A 142 8.07 4.41 -13.29
CA HIS A 142 7.14 3.48 -12.64
C HIS A 142 6.40 4.15 -11.47
N ALA A 143 7.15 4.74 -10.54
CA ALA A 143 6.58 5.40 -9.38
C ALA A 143 5.88 6.72 -9.72
N VAL A 144 6.38 7.48 -10.71
CA VAL A 144 5.68 8.68 -11.19
C VAL A 144 4.27 8.31 -11.65
N MET A 145 4.15 7.28 -12.49
CA MET A 145 2.86 6.81 -12.98
C MET A 145 1.95 6.32 -11.85
N ALA A 146 2.50 5.67 -10.81
CA ALA A 146 1.74 5.25 -9.64
C ALA A 146 1.14 6.44 -8.87
N VAL A 147 1.96 7.46 -8.59
CA VAL A 147 1.48 8.67 -7.89
C VAL A 147 0.46 9.43 -8.73
N VAL A 148 0.73 9.66 -10.02
CA VAL A 148 -0.20 10.34 -10.94
C VAL A 148 -1.53 9.58 -11.03
N SER A 149 -1.49 8.25 -11.17
CA SER A 149 -2.70 7.42 -11.19
C SER A 149 -3.49 7.49 -9.88
N GLY A 150 -2.81 7.54 -8.74
CA GLY A 150 -3.44 7.75 -7.43
C GLY A 150 -4.15 9.11 -7.35
N LEU A 151 -3.51 10.18 -7.82
CA LEU A 151 -4.07 11.54 -7.82
C LEU A 151 -5.24 11.71 -8.82
N GLN A 152 -5.19 11.04 -9.97
CA GLN A 152 -6.28 11.03 -10.96
C GLN A 152 -7.42 10.05 -10.60
N SER A 153 -7.24 9.20 -9.59
CA SER A 153 -8.27 8.27 -9.18
C SER A 153 -9.54 9.01 -8.72
N ALA A 154 -10.71 8.42 -8.99
CA ALA A 154 -12.01 8.99 -8.64
C ALA A 154 -12.11 9.53 -7.19
N PRO A 155 -11.56 8.88 -6.14
CA PRO A 155 -11.61 9.42 -4.79
C PRO A 155 -10.83 10.71 -4.57
N ILE A 156 -9.77 10.96 -5.34
CA ILE A 156 -8.94 12.15 -5.20
C ILE A 156 -9.35 13.22 -6.19
N PHE A 157 -9.62 12.85 -7.46
CA PHE A 157 -10.00 13.79 -8.52
C PHE A 157 -11.24 14.62 -8.16
N ARG A 158 -12.23 14.03 -7.50
CA ARG A 158 -13.47 14.71 -7.10
C ARG A 158 -13.32 15.73 -5.97
N LEU A 159 -12.15 15.83 -5.32
CA LEU A 159 -11.93 16.71 -4.15
C LEU A 159 -11.74 18.18 -4.54
N THR A 160 -12.70 18.77 -5.26
CA THR A 160 -12.61 20.11 -5.87
C THR A 160 -12.11 21.21 -4.93
N LYS A 161 -12.60 21.23 -3.69
CA LYS A 161 -12.15 22.19 -2.66
C LYS A 161 -10.67 22.03 -2.29
N THR A 162 -10.16 20.81 -2.28
CA THR A 162 -8.74 20.53 -1.98
C THR A 162 -7.87 20.98 -3.15
N TRP A 163 -8.23 20.62 -4.38
CA TRP A 163 -7.55 21.06 -5.60
C TRP A 163 -7.53 22.57 -5.75
N ALA A 164 -8.59 23.26 -5.35
CA ALA A 164 -8.68 24.72 -5.38
C ALA A 164 -7.58 25.39 -4.54
N LEU A 165 -7.19 24.80 -3.41
CA LEU A 165 -6.20 25.33 -2.47
C LEU A 165 -4.74 25.17 -2.92
N LEU A 166 -4.47 24.40 -3.97
CA LEU A 166 -3.10 24.22 -4.44
C LEU A 166 -2.54 25.52 -5.02
N SER A 167 -1.23 25.71 -4.82
CA SER A 167 -0.50 26.80 -5.44
C SER A 167 -0.52 26.67 -6.98
N ARG A 168 -0.39 27.79 -7.70
CA ARG A 168 -0.25 27.76 -9.17
C ARG A 168 0.93 26.90 -9.62
N LYS A 169 2.02 26.90 -8.84
CA LYS A 169 3.22 26.11 -9.10
C LYS A 169 2.95 24.61 -9.03
N ASP A 170 2.23 24.15 -8.00
CA ASP A 170 1.93 22.72 -7.85
C ASP A 170 0.90 22.25 -8.89
N LYS A 171 -0.10 23.07 -9.22
CA LYS A 171 -1.05 22.78 -10.31
C LYS A 171 -0.33 22.58 -11.64
N ALA A 172 0.52 23.53 -12.02
CA ALA A 172 1.31 23.44 -13.26
C ALA A 172 2.29 22.26 -13.25
N ALA A 173 2.84 21.89 -12.08
CA ALA A 173 3.68 20.70 -11.96
C ALA A 173 2.87 19.42 -12.20
N PHE A 174 1.67 19.32 -11.63
CA PHE A 174 0.78 18.18 -11.84
C PHE A 174 0.33 18.05 -13.30
N GLU A 175 -0.09 19.15 -13.93
CA GLU A 175 -0.47 19.18 -15.36
C GLU A 175 0.66 18.69 -16.27
N LYS A 176 1.92 19.08 -15.99
CA LYS A 176 3.09 18.59 -16.73
C LYS A 176 3.31 17.08 -16.56
N LEU A 177 3.13 16.57 -15.34
CA LEU A 177 3.27 15.14 -15.05
C LEU A 177 2.16 14.33 -15.72
N GLU A 178 0.92 14.81 -15.66
CA GLU A 178 -0.23 14.21 -16.36
C GLU A 178 0.00 14.18 -17.87
N TYR A 179 0.47 15.29 -18.44
CA TYR A 179 0.78 15.39 -19.86
C TYR A 179 1.86 14.39 -20.28
N LEU A 180 2.95 14.27 -19.51
CA LEU A 180 4.01 13.31 -19.77
C LEU A 180 3.50 11.84 -19.69
N MET A 181 2.68 11.55 -18.70
CA MET A 181 2.17 10.21 -18.38
C MET A 181 0.88 9.84 -19.14
N SER A 182 0.43 10.70 -20.06
CA SER A 182 -0.79 10.50 -20.81
C SER A 182 -0.79 9.19 -21.60
N LYS A 183 -1.96 8.54 -21.65
CA LYS A 183 -2.20 7.32 -22.44
C LYS A 183 -2.38 7.60 -23.94
N GLU A 184 -2.44 8.88 -24.31
CA GLU A 184 -2.57 9.35 -25.69
C GLU A 184 -1.52 8.70 -26.61
N ASP A 185 -1.98 8.28 -27.80
CA ASP A 185 -1.16 7.62 -28.82
C ASP A 185 -0.28 6.47 -28.25
N ASN A 186 -0.93 5.62 -27.45
CA ASN A 186 -0.30 4.51 -26.75
C ASN A 186 0.88 4.96 -25.86
N TYR A 187 0.76 6.05 -25.10
CA TYR A 187 1.86 6.61 -24.30
C TYR A 187 3.04 7.15 -25.13
N LYS A 188 2.78 7.75 -26.31
CA LYS A 188 3.84 8.27 -27.19
C LYS A 188 4.85 9.16 -26.46
N ARG A 189 4.35 10.09 -25.64
CA ARG A 189 5.19 11.07 -24.90
C ARG A 189 6.12 10.38 -23.90
N LEU A 190 5.60 9.42 -23.14
CA LEU A 190 6.40 8.63 -22.21
C LEU A 190 7.45 7.80 -22.95
N ARG A 191 7.09 7.16 -24.07
CA ARG A 191 8.06 6.42 -24.90
C ARG A 191 9.14 7.32 -25.47
N ASP A 192 8.78 8.50 -25.97
CA ASP A 192 9.74 9.49 -26.50
C ASP A 192 10.68 9.98 -25.40
N TYR A 193 10.17 10.25 -24.20
CA TYR A 193 10.96 10.62 -23.04
C TYR A 193 11.93 9.52 -22.62
N ILE A 194 11.47 8.26 -22.52
CA ILE A 194 12.35 7.13 -22.21
C ILE A 194 13.48 7.01 -23.24
N ARG A 195 13.15 7.15 -24.54
CA ARG A 195 14.15 7.14 -25.62
C ARG A 195 15.16 8.27 -25.50
N SER A 196 14.76 9.46 -25.05
CA SER A 196 15.69 10.57 -24.83
C SER A 196 16.60 10.40 -23.61
N GLN A 197 16.31 9.47 -22.70
CA GLN A 197 17.12 9.19 -21.51
C GLN A 197 18.05 7.96 -21.64
N SER A 198 18.40 7.56 -22.87
CA SER A 198 19.14 6.33 -23.18
C SER A 198 20.49 6.15 -22.47
N MET A 199 21.06 7.22 -21.90
CA MET A 199 22.35 7.21 -21.19
C MET A 199 22.22 7.29 -19.65
N THR A 200 21.01 7.27 -19.10
CA THR A 200 20.78 7.40 -17.64
C THR A 200 20.04 6.19 -17.07
N SER A 201 20.38 5.79 -15.85
CA SER A 201 19.61 4.76 -15.11
C SER A 201 18.14 5.18 -14.99
N CYS A 202 17.23 4.29 -15.42
CA CYS A 202 15.79 4.55 -15.47
C CYS A 202 15.03 3.32 -14.99
N ILE A 203 13.97 3.53 -14.20
CA ILE A 203 12.99 2.49 -13.86
C ILE A 203 11.74 2.76 -14.73
N PRO A 204 11.52 2.01 -15.82
CA PRO A 204 10.45 2.26 -16.76
C PRO A 204 9.09 1.86 -16.17
N TYR A 205 8.03 2.51 -16.66
CA TYR A 205 6.67 2.07 -16.35
C TYR A 205 6.32 0.79 -17.14
N LEU A 206 6.31 -0.34 -16.42
CA LEU A 206 5.88 -1.64 -16.94
C LEU A 206 4.41 -1.90 -16.61
N ALA A 207 3.48 -1.34 -17.41
CA ALA A 207 2.09 -1.76 -17.33
C ALA A 207 1.88 -3.10 -18.05
N ALA A 208 1.02 -3.96 -17.49
CA ALA A 208 0.56 -5.21 -18.12
C ALA A 208 0.01 -5.04 -19.55
N LYS A 209 -0.39 -3.82 -19.95
CA LYS A 209 -0.83 -3.48 -21.31
C LYS A 209 0.31 -3.07 -22.25
N HIS A 210 1.44 -2.58 -21.73
CA HIS A 210 2.66 -2.20 -22.46
C HIS A 210 3.60 -3.39 -22.67
N GLN A 211 3.48 -4.43 -21.84
CA GLN A 211 4.19 -5.70 -22.02
C GLN A 211 3.65 -6.55 -23.19
N ARG A 212 2.60 -6.08 -23.89
CA ARG A 212 2.06 -6.74 -25.09
C ARG A 212 2.89 -6.49 -26.36
N ASP A 213 3.84 -5.55 -26.30
CA ASP A 213 4.80 -5.32 -27.39
C ASP A 213 6.11 -6.13 -27.19
N MET A 214 6.24 -6.84 -26.05
CA MET A 214 7.35 -7.77 -25.74
C MET A 214 6.95 -9.25 -25.88
N CYS A 215 5.65 -9.48 -26.10
CA CYS A 215 5.10 -10.64 -26.76
C CYS A 215 4.78 -10.18 -28.21
#